data_AF-A0A9X3YGN2-F1
#
_entry.id   AF-A0A9X3YGN2-F1
#
_cell.length_a   1.000
_cell.length_b   1.000
_cell.length_c   1.000
_cell.angle_alpha   90.00
_cell.angle_beta   90.00
_cell.angle_gamma   90.00
#
_symmetry.space_group_name_H-M   'P 1'
#
loop_
_entity.id
_entity.type
_entity.pdbx_description
1 polymer ?
#
loop_
_entity_poly.entity_id
_entity_poly.type
_entity_poly.pdbx_seq_one_letter_code
_entity_poly.pdbx_strand_id
1 'polypeptide(L)'
;MDEIKFHTNLVVEPILVDEEQIRRTLEQWQTSQDTLGSALGGGDDDMGDLDVSAGDEEGGTTDAGIDAKGDDTPVVKFINKVLIDAIRKGASDIHFEPYEDDYRVRLRIDGLLKNVAKAPVKLNQRIAARLKVMAQLDIAEK
;
A
#
# COMPACT_ATOMS: atom_id res chain seq x y z
N MET A 1 23.63 -28.59 -2.33
CA MET A 1 22.32 -29.07 -2.80
C MET A 1 21.47 -29.58 -1.65
N ASP A 2 21.99 -30.50 -0.83
CA ASP A 2 21.26 -31.02 0.34
C ASP A 2 20.92 -29.94 1.38
N GLU A 3 21.79 -28.94 1.54
CA GLU A 3 21.55 -27.80 2.44
C GLU A 3 20.37 -26.92 1.99
N ILE A 4 20.26 -26.63 0.68
CA ILE A 4 19.12 -25.89 0.12
C ILE A 4 17.84 -26.71 0.28
N LYS A 5 17.91 -28.02 0.02
CA LYS A 5 16.79 -28.94 0.19
C LYS A 5 16.35 -29.00 1.66
N PHE A 6 17.30 -29.00 2.59
CA PHE A 6 17.04 -29.02 4.03
C PHE A 6 16.35 -27.74 4.51
N HIS A 7 16.82 -26.58 4.06
CA HIS A 7 16.25 -25.29 4.47
C HIS A 7 14.91 -24.96 3.82
N THR A 8 14.70 -25.38 2.57
CA THR A 8 13.46 -25.05 1.83
C THR A 8 12.38 -26.13 1.97
N ASN A 9 12.77 -27.36 2.33
CA ASN A 9 11.92 -28.55 2.32
C ASN A 9 11.22 -28.79 0.96
N LEU A 10 11.82 -28.31 -0.14
CA LEU A 10 11.35 -28.47 -1.51
C LEU A 10 12.23 -29.45 -2.29
N VAL A 11 11.68 -30.01 -3.38
CA VAL A 11 12.47 -30.80 -4.33
C VAL A 11 13.33 -29.85 -5.16
N VAL A 12 14.64 -29.98 -5.05
CA VAL A 12 15.61 -29.16 -5.79
C VAL A 12 16.05 -29.91 -7.05
N GLU A 13 15.82 -29.31 -8.21
CA GLU A 13 16.31 -29.80 -9.50
C GLU A 13 17.43 -28.88 -10.01
N PRO A 14 18.68 -29.37 -10.14
CA PRO A 14 19.77 -28.55 -10.65
C PRO A 14 19.70 -28.44 -12.17
N ILE A 15 19.76 -27.21 -12.68
CA ILE A 15 19.77 -26.91 -14.12
C ILE A 15 21.11 -26.26 -14.45
N LEU A 16 21.77 -26.72 -15.52
CA LEU A 16 23.00 -26.10 -16.02
C LEU A 16 22.64 -24.81 -16.77
N VAL A 17 23.27 -23.72 -16.40
CA VAL A 17 23.06 -22.40 -17.00
C VAL A 17 24.39 -21.73 -17.27
N ASP A 18 24.39 -20.85 -18.26
CA ASP A 18 25.53 -20.00 -18.58
C ASP A 18 25.78 -18.99 -17.46
N GLU A 19 27.06 -18.76 -17.14
CA GLU A 19 27.50 -17.88 -16.04
C GLU A 19 27.00 -16.44 -16.22
N GLU A 20 26.99 -15.95 -17.46
CA GLU A 20 26.55 -14.58 -17.75
C GLU A 20 25.04 -14.43 -17.54
N GLN A 21 24.28 -15.46 -17.88
CA GLN A 21 22.83 -15.49 -17.67
C GLN A 21 22.47 -15.47 -16.20
N ILE A 22 23.09 -16.35 -15.39
CA ILE A 22 22.79 -16.41 -13.94
C ILE A 22 23.19 -15.11 -13.23
N ARG A 23 24.34 -14.52 -13.59
CA ARG A 23 24.80 -13.25 -13.00
C ARG A 23 23.83 -12.11 -13.31
N ARG A 24 23.43 -11.97 -14.58
CA ARG A 24 22.49 -10.91 -15.01
C ARG A 24 21.15 -11.03 -14.29
N THR A 25 20.62 -12.24 -14.17
CA THR A 25 19.35 -12.48 -13.46
C THR A 25 19.47 -12.16 -11.97
N LEU A 26 20.60 -12.47 -11.35
CA LEU A 26 20.84 -12.17 -9.94
C LEU A 26 20.89 -10.65 -9.67
N GLU A 27 21.59 -9.90 -10.53
CA GLU A 27 21.66 -8.43 -10.46
C GLU A 27 20.30 -7.77 -10.63
N GLN A 28 19.49 -8.27 -11.58
CA GLN A 28 18.11 -7.79 -11.79
C GLN A 28 17.23 -8.04 -10.57
N TRP A 29 17.35 -9.21 -9.96
CA TRP A 29 16.56 -9.57 -8.77
C TRP A 29 16.95 -8.71 -7.55
N GLN A 30 18.24 -8.51 -7.31
CA GLN A 30 18.73 -7.64 -6.23
C GLN A 30 18.26 -6.20 -6.42
N THR A 31 18.37 -5.66 -7.62
CA THR A 31 17.89 -4.29 -7.93
C THR A 31 16.38 -4.16 -7.69
N SER A 32 15.61 -5.20 -8.03
CA SER A 32 14.16 -5.22 -7.82
C SER A 32 13.79 -5.27 -6.32
N GLN A 33 14.57 -5.99 -5.52
CA GLN A 33 14.40 -5.99 -4.06
C GLN A 33 14.78 -4.65 -3.43
N ASP A 34 15.89 -4.04 -3.85
CA ASP A 34 16.35 -2.76 -3.30
C ASP A 34 15.40 -1.61 -3.64
N THR A 35 14.87 -1.59 -4.86
CA THR A 35 13.85 -0.62 -5.26
C THR A 35 12.57 -0.77 -4.45
N LEU A 36 12.12 -2.01 -4.18
CA LEU A 36 10.99 -2.26 -3.29
C LEU A 36 11.31 -1.85 -1.84
N GLY A 37 12.47 -2.25 -1.30
CA GLY A 37 12.87 -1.89 0.07
C GLY A 37 12.98 -0.37 0.27
N SER A 38 13.50 0.35 -0.72
CA SER A 38 13.57 1.81 -0.75
C SER A 38 12.18 2.45 -0.86
N ALA A 39 11.31 1.95 -1.75
CA ALA A 39 9.95 2.46 -1.93
C ALA A 39 9.05 2.24 -0.71
N LEU A 40 9.27 1.14 0.04
CA LEU A 40 8.53 0.88 1.27
C LEU A 40 9.08 1.73 2.44
N GLY A 41 10.28 2.29 2.36
CA GLY A 41 10.89 3.17 3.37
C GLY A 41 11.45 2.37 4.54
N GLY A 42 12.65 1.81 4.40
CA GLY A 42 13.35 0.96 5.38
C GLY A 42 13.75 1.61 6.72
N GLY A 43 12.97 2.58 7.22
CA GLY A 43 13.08 3.13 8.57
C GLY A 43 12.10 2.43 9.52
N ASP A 44 12.63 1.95 10.64
CA ASP A 44 11.98 1.39 11.82
C ASP A 44 11.14 2.45 12.57
N ASP A 45 10.29 3.19 11.87
CA ASP A 45 9.27 4.01 12.52
C ASP A 45 8.11 3.08 12.90
N ASP A 46 8.20 2.60 14.15
CA ASP A 46 7.10 2.05 14.93
C ASP A 46 5.80 2.83 14.61
N MET A 47 4.96 2.19 13.80
CA MET A 47 3.71 2.72 13.23
C MET A 47 2.61 2.77 14.30
N GLY A 48 2.83 3.56 15.34
CA GLY A 48 1.80 3.95 16.29
C GLY A 48 0.79 4.88 15.62
N ASP A 49 -0.45 4.39 15.48
CA ASP A 49 -1.69 5.08 15.10
C ASP A 49 -1.59 6.15 13.98
N LEU A 50 -2.02 5.75 12.78
CA LEU A 50 -2.14 6.66 11.63
C LEU A 50 -3.37 7.56 11.79
N ASP A 51 -3.27 8.56 12.67
CA ASP A 51 -4.27 9.61 12.79
C ASP A 51 -4.00 10.72 11.76
N VAL A 52 -4.82 10.75 10.70
CA VAL A 52 -4.83 11.87 9.76
C VAL A 52 -5.65 12.99 10.38
N SER A 53 -5.01 13.84 11.18
CA SER A 53 -5.62 15.07 11.66
C SER A 53 -6.00 15.97 10.47
N ALA A 54 -7.26 16.36 10.40
CA ALA A 54 -7.72 17.38 9.47
C ALA A 54 -7.20 18.73 9.93
N GLY A 55 -6.05 19.16 9.40
CA GLY A 55 -5.61 20.55 9.51
C GLY A 55 -6.62 21.47 8.83
N ASP A 56 -7.03 22.53 9.52
CA ASP A 56 -7.98 23.55 9.06
C ASP A 56 -7.51 24.18 7.73
N GLU A 57 -8.14 23.78 6.64
CA GLU A 57 -8.31 24.63 5.47
C GLU A 57 -9.80 25.00 5.37
N GLU A 58 -10.21 25.98 6.18
CA GLU A 58 -11.43 26.74 5.92
C GLU A 58 -11.22 27.60 4.67
N GLY A 59 -11.94 27.27 3.59
CA GLY A 59 -11.97 28.12 2.41
C GLY A 59 -12.72 27.56 1.22
N GLY A 60 -14.03 27.77 1.17
CA GLY A 60 -14.77 27.92 -0.10
C GLY A 60 -15.44 26.67 -0.67
N THR A 61 -16.76 26.62 -0.54
CA THR A 61 -17.65 25.98 -1.51
C THR A 61 -17.34 26.48 -2.93
N THR A 62 -16.89 25.57 -3.81
CA THR A 62 -17.35 25.48 -5.20
C THR A 62 -16.94 24.13 -5.81
N ASP A 63 -17.84 23.63 -6.65
CA ASP A 63 -17.73 22.53 -7.60
C ASP A 63 -16.59 22.73 -8.64
N ALA A 64 -15.35 22.86 -8.18
CA ALA A 64 -14.20 23.11 -9.02
C ALA A 64 -13.09 22.10 -8.74
N GLY A 65 -12.95 21.15 -9.65
CA GLY A 65 -11.75 20.34 -9.81
C GLY A 65 -11.45 19.42 -8.63
N ILE A 66 -11.88 18.16 -8.73
CA ILE A 66 -11.08 17.08 -8.18
C ILE A 66 -9.77 17.12 -8.97
N ASP A 67 -8.82 17.95 -8.52
CA ASP A 67 -7.49 18.04 -9.08
C ASP A 67 -6.76 16.74 -8.75
N ALA A 68 -7.05 15.72 -9.56
CA ALA A 68 -6.40 14.41 -9.59
C ALA A 68 -4.92 14.49 -10.04
N LYS A 69 -4.34 15.70 -10.05
CA LYS A 69 -2.97 16.00 -10.46
C LYS A 69 -2.09 16.56 -9.34
N GLY A 70 -2.64 16.77 -8.14
CA GLY A 70 -1.85 17.12 -6.97
C GLY A 70 -1.38 15.88 -6.22
N ASP A 71 -0.17 15.38 -6.51
CA ASP A 71 0.46 14.27 -5.78
C ASP A 71 0.74 14.58 -4.29
N ASP A 72 0.46 15.81 -3.84
CA ASP A 72 0.80 16.31 -2.50
C ASP A 72 -0.39 16.51 -1.55
N THR A 73 -1.55 15.90 -1.82
CA THR A 73 -2.67 15.94 -0.84
C THR A 73 -2.49 14.92 0.29
N PRO A 74 -2.87 15.25 1.55
CA PRO A 74 -2.78 14.32 2.70
C PRO A 74 -3.48 12.98 2.47
N VAL A 75 -4.56 12.98 1.67
CA VAL A 75 -5.32 11.79 1.30
C VAL A 75 -4.49 10.80 0.47
N VAL A 76 -3.67 11.31 -0.47
CA VAL A 76 -2.80 10.46 -1.31
C VAL A 76 -1.73 9.81 -0.45
N LYS A 77 -1.09 10.57 0.43
CA LYS A 77 -0.08 10.06 1.37
C LYS A 77 -0.66 8.99 2.29
N PHE A 78 -1.87 9.22 2.80
CA PHE A 78 -2.59 8.23 3.62
C PHE A 78 -2.84 6.92 2.88
N ILE A 79 -3.43 6.97 1.67
CA ILE A 79 -3.74 5.77 0.88
C ILE A 79 -2.45 5.01 0.54
N ASN A 80 -1.41 5.71 0.06
CA ASN A 80 -0.13 5.09 -0.25
C ASN A 80 0.49 4.41 0.97
N LYS A 81 0.42 5.04 2.14
CA LYS A 81 0.92 4.47 3.39
C LYS A 81 0.14 3.22 3.82
N VAL A 82 -1.19 3.23 3.70
CA VAL A 82 -2.03 2.04 3.95
C VAL A 82 -1.68 0.88 3.01
N LEU A 83 -1.46 1.16 1.72
CA LEU A 83 -1.07 0.15 0.73
C LEU A 83 0.31 -0.46 1.06
N ILE A 84 1.28 0.39 1.41
CA ILE A 84 2.62 -0.04 1.84
C ILE A 84 2.54 -0.91 3.09
N ASP A 85 1.73 -0.51 4.07
CA ASP A 85 1.53 -1.27 5.31
C ASP A 85 0.87 -2.63 5.04
N ALA A 86 -0.11 -2.68 4.13
CA ALA A 86 -0.74 -3.92 3.71
C ALA A 86 0.26 -4.89 3.08
N ILE A 87 1.16 -4.41 2.21
CA ILE A 87 2.21 -5.23 1.59
C ILE A 87 3.19 -5.74 2.65
N ARG A 88 3.68 -4.86 3.53
CA ARG A 88 4.63 -5.20 4.60
C ARG A 88 4.09 -6.25 5.56
N LYS A 89 2.81 -6.14 5.92
CA LYS A 89 2.12 -7.06 6.82
C LYS A 89 1.60 -8.32 6.11
N GLY A 90 1.78 -8.44 4.80
CA GLY A 90 1.28 -9.58 4.03
C GLY A 90 -0.25 -9.71 4.04
N ALA A 91 -0.97 -8.60 4.05
CA ALA A 91 -2.42 -8.60 4.08
C ALA A 91 -3.01 -9.09 2.74
N SER A 92 -4.07 -9.91 2.80
CA SER A 92 -4.78 -10.40 1.61
C SER A 92 -5.79 -9.39 1.08
N ASP A 93 -6.41 -8.60 1.97
CA ASP A 93 -7.45 -7.65 1.63
C ASP A 93 -7.30 -6.37 2.45
N ILE A 94 -7.70 -5.25 1.84
CA ILE A 94 -7.78 -3.93 2.48
C ILE A 94 -9.24 -3.49 2.46
N HIS A 95 -9.78 -3.21 3.63
CA HIS A 95 -11.16 -2.80 3.82
C HIS A 95 -11.22 -1.32 4.21
N PHE A 96 -11.77 -0.51 3.33
CA PHE A 96 -12.10 0.89 3.57
C PHE A 96 -13.58 0.98 3.95
N GLU A 97 -13.89 1.32 5.21
CA GLU A 97 -15.24 1.23 5.76
C GLU A 97 -15.72 2.59 6.29
N PRO A 98 -16.50 3.34 5.48
CA PRO A 98 -17.17 4.56 5.94
C PRO A 98 -18.38 4.19 6.81
N TYR A 99 -18.35 4.62 8.07
CA TYR A 99 -19.52 4.65 8.95
C TYR A 99 -20.05 6.08 9.06
N GLU A 100 -21.17 6.23 9.77
CA GLU A 100 -21.82 7.53 10.01
C GLU A 100 -20.90 8.50 10.77
N ASP A 101 -20.25 8.00 11.84
CA ASP A 101 -19.45 8.82 12.76
C ASP A 101 -17.93 8.56 12.69
N ASP A 102 -17.50 7.47 12.04
CA ASP A 102 -16.09 7.07 11.97
C ASP A 102 -15.76 6.51 10.58
N TYR A 103 -14.52 6.68 10.14
CA TYR A 103 -13.99 6.03 8.95
C TYR A 103 -12.82 5.15 9.36
N ARG A 104 -12.97 3.83 9.21
CA ARG A 104 -11.96 2.87 9.62
C ARG A 104 -11.39 2.11 8.43
N VAL A 105 -10.10 1.79 8.54
CA VAL A 105 -9.41 0.92 7.59
C VAL A 105 -8.99 -0.35 8.30
N ARG A 106 -9.32 -1.50 7.71
CA ARG A 106 -8.96 -2.83 8.24
C ARG A 106 -8.16 -3.62 7.22
N LEU A 107 -7.19 -4.38 7.70
CA LEU A 107 -6.45 -5.35 6.90
C LEU A 107 -6.88 -6.76 7.27
N ARG A 108 -7.04 -7.62 6.26
CA ARG A 108 -7.16 -9.06 6.49
C ARG A 108 -5.77 -9.68 6.45
N ILE A 109 -5.30 -10.16 7.60
CA ILE A 109 -3.99 -10.80 7.75
C ILE A 109 -4.26 -12.19 8.31
N ASP A 110 -3.82 -13.22 7.59
CA ASP A 110 -4.04 -14.65 7.95
C ASP A 110 -5.52 -14.97 8.25
N GLY A 111 -6.44 -14.36 7.51
CA GLY A 111 -7.88 -14.54 7.67
C GLY A 111 -8.54 -13.70 8.78
N LEU A 112 -7.77 -12.97 9.58
CA LEU A 112 -8.29 -12.11 10.64
C LEU A 112 -8.29 -10.63 10.22
N LEU A 113 -9.41 -9.95 10.46
CA LEU A 113 -9.52 -8.51 10.23
C LEU A 113 -8.93 -7.72 11.41
N LYS A 114 -7.93 -6.88 11.14
CA LYS A 114 -7.29 -6.00 12.11
C LYS A 114 -7.51 -4.54 11.71
N ASN A 115 -7.90 -3.70 12.67
CA ASN A 115 -8.00 -2.25 12.46
C ASN A 115 -6.59 -1.66 12.42
N VAL A 116 -6.27 -0.87 11.39
CA VAL A 116 -4.91 -0.32 11.19
C VAL A 116 -4.86 1.20 11.11
N ALA A 117 -5.97 1.85 10.76
CA ALA A 117 -6.02 3.30 10.68
C ALA A 117 -7.45 3.80 10.85
N LYS A 118 -7.56 5.05 11.30
CA LYS A 118 -8.80 5.81 11.31
C LYS A 118 -8.60 7.10 10.52
N ALA A 119 -9.65 7.59 9.90
CA ALA A 119 -9.64 8.87 9.21
C ALA A 119 -10.86 9.70 9.60
N PRO A 120 -10.78 11.03 9.50
CA PRO A 120 -11.95 11.90 9.64
C PRO A 120 -13.01 11.60 8.57
N VAL A 121 -14.29 11.53 8.97
CA VAL A 121 -15.45 11.29 8.10
C VAL A 121 -15.54 12.28 6.93
N LYS A 122 -15.02 13.51 7.12
CA LYS A 122 -14.96 14.54 6.06
C LYS A 122 -14.16 14.09 4.83
N LEU A 123 -13.25 13.12 4.97
CA LEU A 123 -12.39 12.64 3.89
C LEU A 123 -12.99 11.49 3.08
N ASN A 124 -14.16 10.95 3.45
CA ASN A 124 -14.76 9.77 2.81
C ASN A 124 -14.84 9.88 1.28
N GLN A 125 -15.39 10.99 0.78
CA GLN A 125 -15.56 11.21 -0.66
C GLN A 125 -14.21 11.36 -1.37
N ARG A 126 -13.23 12.01 -0.73
CA ARG A 126 -11.89 12.21 -1.29
C ARG A 126 -11.13 10.88 -1.38
N ILE A 127 -11.24 10.02 -0.37
CA ILE A 127 -10.61 8.69 -0.37
C ILE A 127 -11.23 7.81 -1.47
N ALA A 128 -12.57 7.76 -1.56
CA ALA A 128 -13.25 6.99 -2.59
C ALA A 128 -12.89 7.45 -4.00
N ALA A 129 -12.87 8.77 -4.26
CA ALA A 129 -12.48 9.32 -5.55
C ALA A 129 -11.03 8.97 -5.90
N ARG A 130 -10.09 9.05 -4.95
CA ARG A 130 -8.69 8.70 -5.21
C ARG A 130 -8.53 7.21 -5.51
N LEU A 131 -9.22 6.33 -4.79
CA LEU A 131 -9.21 4.90 -5.07
C LEU A 131 -9.79 4.59 -6.45
N LYS A 132 -10.88 5.26 -6.86
CA LYS A 132 -11.45 5.16 -8.21
C LYS A 132 -10.46 5.59 -9.29
N VAL A 133 -9.77 6.73 -9.11
CA VAL A 133 -8.71 7.19 -10.02
C VAL A 133 -7.58 6.15 -10.15
N MET A 134 -7.09 5.63 -9.03
CA MET A 134 -6.00 4.64 -9.02
C MET A 134 -6.42 3.33 -9.71
N ALA A 135 -7.69 2.96 -9.59
CA ALA A 135 -8.28 1.79 -10.24
C ALA A 135 -8.76 2.06 -11.68
N GLN A 136 -8.56 3.27 -12.21
CA GLN A 136 -9.07 3.70 -13.53
C GLN A 136 -10.60 3.54 -13.68
N LEU A 137 -11.33 3.75 -12.59
CA LEU A 137 -12.80 3.73 -12.54
C LEU A 137 -13.37 5.15 -12.72
N ASP A 138 -14.61 5.23 -13.18
CA ASP A 138 -15.33 6.50 -13.29
C ASP A 138 -15.59 7.10 -11.91
N ILE A 139 -15.28 8.39 -11.76
CA ILE A 139 -15.41 9.15 -10.51
C ILE A 139 -16.83 9.73 -10.37
N ALA A 140 -17.54 9.94 -11.48
CA ALA A 140 -18.85 10.57 -11.49
C ALA A 140 -19.97 9.64 -10.98
N GLU A 141 -19.77 8.33 -11.12
CA GLU A 141 -20.68 7.31 -10.59
C GLU A 141 -20.42 7.13 -9.09
N LYS A 142 -21.42 7.33 -8.23
CA LYS A 142 -21.25 7.36 -6.77
C LYS A 142 -21.33 5.96 -6.16
#